data_AF-A0A497AJA9-F1
#
_entry.id   AF-A0A497AJA9-F1
#
_cell.length_a   1.000
_cell.length_b   1.000
_cell.length_c   1.000
_cell.angle_alpha   90.00
_cell.angle_beta   90.00
_cell.angle_gamma   90.00
#
_symmetry.space_group_name_H-M   'P 1'
#
loop_
_entity.id
_entity.type
_entity.pdbx_description
1 polymer ?
#
loop_
_entity_poly.entity_id
_entity_poly.type
_entity_poly.pdbx_seq_one_letter_code
_entity_poly.pdbx_strand_id
1 'polypeptide(L)'
;MSKFESLLLALQDGEWHSISELTGALKISEERLEEILRFLANANMVGYDVEKKLVKIKQNWKTLLITEKERDAAERSDKMAIGTVIIPPEKTIVIQDTRITNLTDRSLELELKIDKKLREIAINTVR
;
A
#
# COMPACT_ATOMS: atom_id res chain seq x y z
N MET A 1 -19.03 -2.48 -14.31
CA MET A 1 -17.63 -2.08 -14.11
C MET A 1 -17.35 -0.86 -14.95
N SER A 2 -16.85 0.19 -14.31
CA SER A 2 -16.38 1.41 -14.99
C SER A 2 -15.10 1.10 -15.78
N LYS A 3 -14.87 1.81 -16.88
CA LYS A 3 -13.60 1.72 -17.64
C LYS A 3 -12.38 2.05 -16.77
N PHE A 4 -12.57 2.89 -15.75
CA PHE A 4 -11.52 3.21 -14.78
C PHE A 4 -11.19 2.03 -13.86
N GLU A 5 -12.21 1.32 -13.36
CA GLU A 5 -12.01 0.11 -12.55
C GLU A 5 -11.29 -0.98 -13.37
N SER A 6 -11.67 -1.14 -14.64
CA SER A 6 -11.00 -2.07 -15.55
C SER A 6 -9.53 -1.71 -15.79
N LEU A 7 -9.19 -0.42 -15.89
CA LEU A 7 -7.80 0.03 -16.01
C LEU A 7 -7.00 -0.28 -14.75
N LEU A 8 -7.57 -0.02 -13.57
CA LEU A 8 -6.92 -0.29 -12.30
C LEU A 8 -6.70 -1.80 -12.08
N LEU A 9 -7.68 -2.63 -12.43
CA LEU A 9 -7.54 -4.09 -12.39
C LEU A 9 -6.44 -4.58 -13.33
N ALA A 10 -6.35 -4.01 -14.54
CA ALA A 10 -5.30 -4.38 -15.50
C ALA A 10 -3.89 -4.03 -14.98
N LEU A 11 -3.75 -2.96 -14.18
CA LEU A 11 -2.47 -2.51 -13.63
C LEU A 11 -2.18 -3.05 -12.21
N GLN A 12 -3.08 -3.85 -11.64
CA GLN A 12 -3.01 -4.30 -10.24
C GLN A 12 -1.78 -5.18 -9.95
N ASP A 13 -1.35 -5.97 -10.94
CA ASP A 13 -0.15 -6.80 -10.85
C ASP A 13 1.12 -5.97 -10.57
N GLY A 14 1.11 -4.68 -10.88
CA GLY A 14 2.25 -3.78 -10.77
C GLY A 14 3.40 -4.13 -11.68
N GLU A 15 3.12 -4.81 -12.79
CA GLU A 15 4.05 -4.98 -13.88
C GLU A 15 3.95 -3.79 -14.86
N TRP A 16 4.81 -3.78 -15.87
CA TRP A 16 4.74 -2.78 -16.93
C TRP A 16 3.82 -3.30 -18.03
N HIS A 17 2.78 -2.53 -18.35
CA HIS A 17 1.81 -2.83 -19.40
C HIS A 17 1.99 -1.86 -20.56
N SER A 18 1.86 -2.35 -21.78
CA SER A 18 1.87 -1.48 -22.94
C SER A 18 0.53 -0.78 -23.14
N ILE A 19 0.55 0.44 -23.68
CA ILE A 19 -0.68 1.18 -24.02
C ILE A 19 -1.55 0.37 -25.00
N SER A 20 -0.96 -0.32 -25.97
CA SER A 20 -1.70 -1.08 -26.99
C SER A 20 -2.42 -2.31 -26.41
N GLU A 21 -1.87 -2.95 -25.38
CA GLU A 21 -2.57 -4.03 -24.64
C GLU A 21 -3.77 -3.48 -23.87
N LEU A 22 -3.59 -2.32 -23.21
CA LEU A 22 -4.63 -1.69 -22.42
C LEU A 22 -5.76 -1.11 -23.28
N THR A 23 -5.47 -0.54 -24.45
CA THR A 23 -6.50 -0.05 -25.37
C THR A 23 -7.37 -1.17 -25.92
N GLY A 24 -6.77 -2.32 -26.25
CA GLY A 24 -7.48 -3.52 -26.65
C GLY A 24 -8.42 -4.04 -25.55
N ALA A 25 -7.94 -4.08 -24.31
CA ALA A 25 -8.72 -4.52 -23.16
C ALA A 25 -9.86 -3.54 -22.80
N LEU A 26 -9.60 -2.24 -22.87
CA LEU A 26 -10.53 -1.19 -22.41
C LEU A 26 -11.47 -0.68 -23.51
N LYS A 27 -11.20 -1.01 -24.78
CA LYS A 27 -11.89 -0.46 -25.96
C LYS A 27 -11.93 1.08 -25.92
N ILE A 28 -10.77 1.68 -25.70
CA ILE A 28 -10.54 3.13 -25.69
C ILE A 28 -9.45 3.43 -26.74
N SER A 29 -9.52 4.58 -27.41
CA SER A 29 -8.45 5.02 -28.31
C SER A 29 -7.14 5.25 -27.54
N GLU A 30 -6.00 5.05 -28.21
CA GLU A 30 -4.67 5.27 -27.60
C GLU A 30 -4.53 6.72 -27.11
N GLU A 31 -4.95 7.71 -27.89
CA GLU A 31 -4.91 9.12 -27.50
C GLU A 31 -5.63 9.39 -26.17
N ARG A 32 -6.84 8.87 -26.02
CA ARG A 32 -7.64 9.08 -24.81
C ARG A 32 -7.06 8.33 -23.61
N LEU A 33 -6.46 7.16 -23.83
CA LEU A 33 -5.77 6.44 -22.78
C LEU A 33 -4.51 7.20 -22.35
N GLU A 34 -3.72 7.71 -23.30
CA GLU A 34 -2.53 8.52 -23.02
C GLU A 34 -2.85 9.78 -22.21
N GLU A 35 -3.95 10.49 -22.52
CA GLU A 35 -4.41 11.63 -21.71
C GLU A 35 -4.71 11.23 -20.26
N ILE A 36 -5.42 10.12 -20.07
CA ILE A 36 -5.74 9.59 -18.74
C ILE A 36 -4.45 9.18 -18.02
N LEU A 37 -3.53 8.50 -18.69
CA LEU A 37 -2.27 8.07 -18.10
C LEU A 37 -1.37 9.24 -17.72
N ARG A 38 -1.34 10.32 -18.52
CA ARG A 38 -0.65 11.57 -18.16
C ARG A 38 -1.27 12.22 -16.92
N PHE A 39 -2.60 12.27 -16.85
CA PHE A 39 -3.30 12.77 -15.67
C PHE A 39 -2.96 11.94 -14.42
N LEU A 40 -3.00 10.61 -14.53
CA LEU A 40 -2.66 9.70 -13.44
C LEU A 40 -1.17 9.78 -13.05
N ALA A 41 -0.28 10.01 -14.02
CA ALA A 41 1.14 10.20 -13.77
C ALA A 41 1.39 11.51 -13.01
N ASN A 42 0.70 12.59 -13.37
CA ASN A 42 0.73 13.87 -12.64
C ASN A 42 0.18 13.74 -11.23
N ALA A 43 -0.87 12.93 -11.03
CA ALA A 43 -1.39 12.57 -9.72
C ALA A 43 -0.48 11.60 -8.94
N ASN A 44 0.69 11.25 -9.49
CA ASN A 44 1.65 10.33 -8.91
C ASN A 44 1.07 8.91 -8.66
N MET A 45 0.03 8.53 -9.41
CA MET A 45 -0.65 7.24 -9.31
C MET A 45 0.04 6.15 -10.13
N VAL A 46 0.52 6.51 -11.32
CA VAL A 46 1.22 5.60 -12.24
C VAL A 46 2.59 6.13 -12.61
N GLY A 47 3.52 5.23 -12.89
CA GLY A 47 4.71 5.52 -13.67
C GLY A 47 4.36 5.35 -15.15
N TYR A 48 4.58 6.40 -15.93
CA TYR A 48 4.36 6.38 -17.37
C TYR A 48 5.69 6.65 -18.09
N ASP A 49 6.16 5.66 -18.86
CA ASP A 49 7.32 5.76 -19.74
C ASP A 49 6.80 6.13 -21.14
N VAL A 50 6.98 7.41 -21.48
CA VAL A 50 6.51 7.98 -22.75
C VAL A 50 7.28 7.42 -23.94
N GLU A 51 8.57 7.10 -23.77
CA GLU A 51 9.42 6.61 -24.86
C GLU A 51 9.08 5.17 -25.23
N LYS A 52 8.78 4.34 -24.22
CA LYS A 52 8.43 2.93 -24.41
C LYS A 52 6.93 2.65 -24.49
N LYS A 53 6.09 3.68 -24.30
CA LYS A 53 4.62 3.56 -24.16
C LYS A 53 4.21 2.51 -23.13
N LEU A 54 4.94 2.47 -22.00
CA LEU A 54 4.71 1.54 -20.91
C LEU A 54 4.13 2.28 -19.71
N VAL A 55 3.21 1.63 -19.01
CA VAL A 55 2.61 2.14 -17.78
C VAL A 55 2.66 1.11 -16.68
N LYS A 56 2.86 1.57 -15.45
CA LYS A 56 2.88 0.74 -14.24
C LYS A 56 2.24 1.50 -13.09
N ILE A 57 1.45 0.84 -12.24
CA ILE A 57 0.95 1.49 -11.03
C ILE A 57 2.08 1.69 -10.01
N LYS A 58 2.11 2.86 -9.33
CA LYS A 58 3.08 3.10 -8.26
C LYS A 58 2.66 2.31 -7.01
N GLN A 59 3.66 1.76 -6.30
CA GLN A 59 3.47 0.91 -5.10
C GLN A 59 2.57 1.54 -4.04
N ASN A 60 2.68 2.86 -3.83
CA ASN A 60 1.88 3.57 -2.83
C ASN A 60 0.36 3.55 -3.12
N TRP A 61 -0.04 3.23 -4.35
CA TRP A 61 -1.44 3.13 -4.77
C TRP A 61 -1.93 1.69 -4.88
N LYS A 62 -1.05 0.68 -4.83
CA LYS A 62 -1.44 -0.74 -4.78
C LYS A 62 -2.31 -1.06 -3.57
N THR A 63 -2.05 -0.42 -2.43
CA THR A 63 -2.80 -0.62 -1.17
C THR A 63 -4.27 -0.22 -1.27
N LEU A 64 -4.63 0.62 -2.24
CA LEU A 64 -6.01 1.06 -2.50
C LEU A 64 -6.76 0.15 -3.47
N LEU A 65 -6.05 -0.75 -4.17
CA LEU A 65 -6.63 -1.68 -5.15
C LEU A 65 -6.98 -3.05 -4.58
N ILE A 66 -6.94 -3.22 -3.25
CA ILE A 66 -7.28 -4.50 -2.59
C ILE A 66 -8.71 -4.88 -2.98
N THR A 67 -8.83 -5.85 -3.87
CA THR A 67 -10.12 -6.40 -4.32
C THR A 67 -10.75 -7.25 -3.20
N GLU A 68 -12.07 -7.45 -3.21
CA GLU A 68 -12.75 -8.35 -2.25
C GLU A 68 -12.16 -9.77 -2.30
N LYS A 69 -11.71 -10.22 -3.47
CA LYS A 69 -10.99 -11.50 -3.65
C LYS A 69 -9.63 -11.54 -2.94
N GLU A 70 -8.92 -10.42 -2.89
CA GLU A 70 -7.70 -10.27 -2.09
C GLU A 70 -8.00 -10.04 -0.63
N ARG A 71 -9.18 -9.53 -0.23
CA ARG A 71 -9.62 -9.54 1.18
C ARG A 71 -9.82 -10.98 1.65
N ASP A 72 -10.47 -11.83 0.86
CA ASP A 72 -10.65 -13.25 1.17
C ASP A 72 -9.33 -14.04 1.17
N ALA A 73 -8.36 -13.65 0.32
CA ALA A 73 -7.01 -14.23 0.32
C ALA A 73 -6.12 -13.64 1.44
N ALA A 74 -6.28 -12.36 1.81
CA ALA A 74 -5.62 -11.69 2.94
C ALA A 74 -6.19 -12.13 4.30
N GLU A 75 -7.38 -12.72 4.33
CA GLU A 75 -7.85 -13.48 5.50
C GLU A 75 -7.13 -14.82 5.67
N ARG A 76 -6.51 -15.35 4.60
CA ARG A 76 -5.69 -16.59 4.63
C ARG A 76 -4.19 -16.35 4.64
N SER A 77 -3.74 -15.14 4.31
CA SER A 77 -2.35 -14.69 4.37
C SER A 77 -2.10 -14.00 5.71
N ASP A 78 -1.09 -14.46 6.44
CA ASP A 78 -0.72 -13.96 7.77
C ASP A 78 -0.73 -12.43 7.84
N LYS A 79 -1.68 -11.88 8.61
CA LYS A 79 -1.81 -10.44 8.85
C LYS A 79 -0.55 -9.95 9.56
N MET A 80 0.35 -9.34 8.80
CA MET A 80 1.43 -8.53 9.35
C MET A 80 0.81 -7.27 9.93
N ALA A 81 0.91 -7.10 11.26
CA ALA A 81 0.45 -5.91 11.94
C ALA A 81 1.63 -4.94 12.07
N ILE A 82 1.49 -3.76 11.46
CA ILE A 82 2.41 -2.63 11.64
C ILE A 82 1.65 -1.53 12.35
N GLY A 83 2.23 -0.96 13.40
CA GLY A 83 1.61 0.13 14.14
C GLY A 83 2.58 0.87 15.02
N THR A 84 2.23 2.13 15.29
CA THR A 84 2.94 2.99 16.23
C THR A 84 2.11 3.14 17.49
N VAL A 85 2.74 2.99 18.66
CA VAL A 85 2.11 3.22 19.96
C VAL A 85 2.92 4.22 20.75
N ILE A 86 2.25 5.25 21.28
CA ILE A 86 2.86 6.20 22.20
C ILE A 86 2.48 5.79 23.64
N ILE A 87 3.48 5.49 24.46
CA ILE A 87 3.30 5.19 25.89
C ILE A 87 3.77 6.38 26.72
N PRO A 88 2.87 7.07 27.43
CA PRO A 88 3.26 8.14 28.36
C PRO A 88 4.11 7.63 29.55
N PRO A 89 4.81 8.51 30.27
CA PRO A 89 5.58 8.15 31.47
C PRO A 89 4.74 7.36 32.48
N GLU A 90 5.35 6.33 33.09
CA GLU A 90 4.74 5.46 34.11
C GLU A 90 3.46 4.72 33.68
N LYS A 91 3.13 4.72 32.38
CA LYS A 91 1.97 4.01 31.85
C LYS A 91 2.34 2.63 31.35
N THR A 92 1.35 1.75 31.40
CA THR A 92 1.44 0.37 30.92
C THR A 92 0.43 0.16 29.82
N ILE A 93 0.86 -0.53 28.77
CA ILE A 93 -0.01 -1.09 27.76
C ILE A 93 0.12 -2.62 27.76
N VAL A 94 -0.92 -3.28 27.27
CA VAL A 94 -0.94 -4.72 27.05
C VAL A 94 -1.24 -4.95 25.57
N ILE A 95 -0.33 -5.62 24.88
CA ILE A 95 -0.48 -6.01 23.47
C ILE A 95 -0.38 -7.53 23.43
N GLN A 96 -1.49 -8.19 23.06
CA GLN A 96 -1.62 -9.66 23.19
C GLN A 96 -1.29 -10.10 24.63
N ASP A 97 -0.43 -11.09 24.81
CA ASP A 97 0.04 -11.59 26.12
C ASP A 97 1.30 -10.87 26.62
N THR A 98 1.67 -9.73 26.02
CA THR A 98 2.87 -8.97 26.37
C THR A 98 2.50 -7.66 27.06
N ARG A 99 3.05 -7.44 28.25
CA ARG A 99 2.87 -6.21 29.05
C ARG A 99 4.09 -5.32 28.86
N ILE A 100 3.87 -4.07 28.43
CA ILE A 100 4.92 -3.08 28.21
C ILE A 100 4.66 -1.89 29.12
N THR A 101 5.61 -1.60 30.02
CA THR A 101 5.52 -0.48 30.98
C THR A 101 6.62 0.52 30.68
N ASN A 102 6.24 1.77 30.46
CA ASN A 102 7.20 2.86 30.35
C ASN A 102 7.65 3.28 31.76
N LEU A 103 8.88 2.94 32.13
CA LEU A 103 9.50 3.32 33.40
C LEU A 103 10.36 4.59 33.30
N THR A 104 10.29 5.29 32.17
CA THR A 104 11.03 6.54 31.95
C THR A 104 10.16 7.75 32.29
N ASP A 105 10.79 8.90 32.44
CA ASP A 105 10.16 10.21 32.67
C ASP A 105 9.65 10.85 31.38
N ARG A 106 9.74 10.16 30.24
CA ARG A 106 9.42 10.67 28.90
C ARG A 106 8.44 9.77 28.19
N SER A 107 7.67 10.34 27.27
CA SER A 107 6.84 9.53 26.37
C SER A 107 7.74 8.73 25.42
N LEU A 108 7.43 7.44 25.28
CA LEU A 108 8.12 6.55 24.34
C LEU A 108 7.22 6.29 23.15
N GLU A 109 7.80 6.31 21.96
CA GLU A 109 7.20 5.87 20.71
C GLU A 109 7.72 4.47 20.40
N LEU A 110 6.80 3.53 20.24
CA LEU A 110 7.10 2.16 19.88
C LEU A 110 6.58 1.90 18.47
N GLU A 111 7.49 1.58 17.56
CA GLU A 111 7.13 1.04 16.25
C GLU A 111 7.15 -0.48 16.33
N LEU A 112 6.01 -1.10 16.01
CA LEU A 112 5.79 -2.52 16.14
C LEU A 112 5.61 -3.13 14.75
N LYS A 113 6.32 -4.22 14.49
CA LYS A 113 6.09 -5.09 13.34
C LYS A 113 5.94 -6.51 13.83
N ILE A 114 4.73 -7.05 13.68
CA ILE A 114 4.36 -8.37 14.18
C ILE A 114 3.93 -9.24 12.99
N ASP A 115 4.72 -10.26 12.69
CA ASP A 115 4.36 -11.37 11.82
C ASP A 115 4.52 -12.74 12.55
N LYS A 116 4.18 -13.87 11.90
CA LYS A 116 4.27 -15.21 12.54
C LYS A 116 5.72 -15.68 12.81
N LYS A 117 6.73 -15.09 12.17
CA LYS A 117 8.13 -15.53 12.21
C LYS A 117 9.03 -14.57 13.00
N LEU A 118 8.69 -13.28 13.03
CA LEU A 118 9.53 -12.21 13.54
C LEU A 118 8.67 -11.16 14.24
N ARG A 119 9.05 -10.86 15.48
CA ARG A 119 8.43 -9.81 16.29
C ARG A 119 9.50 -8.75 16.52
N GLU A 120 9.32 -7.59 15.89
CA GLU A 120 10.24 -6.45 15.98
C GLU A 120 9.59 -5.29 16.73
N ILE A 121 10.36 -4.68 17.62
CA ILE A 121 9.99 -3.48 18.37
C ILE A 121 11.15 -2.49 18.24
N ALA A 122 10.89 -1.33 17.66
CA ALA A 122 11.81 -0.20 17.71
C ALA A 122 11.31 0.83 18.72
N ILE A 123 12.21 1.35 19.55
CA ILE A 123 11.88 2.28 20.63
C ILE A 123 12.54 3.62 20.31
N ASN A 124 11.74 4.67 20.30
CA ASN A 124 12.20 6.04 20.11
C ASN A 124 11.66 6.94 21.23
N THR A 125 12.37 8.03 21.50
CA THR A 125 11.86 9.10 22.36
C THR A 125 11.01 10.03 21.52
N VAL A 126 9.82 10.40 22.02
CA VAL A 126 9.02 11.45 21.37
C VAL A 126 9.80 12.77 21.46
N ARG A 127 10.01 13.42 20.31
CA ARG A 127 10.71 14.72 20.21
C ARG A 127 9.92 15.86 20.83
#